data_AF-A0A6N1X1V5-F1
#
_entry.id   AF-A0A6N1X1V5-F1
#
_cell.length_a   1.000
_cell.length_b   1.000
_cell.length_c   1.000
_cell.angle_alpha   90.00
_cell.angle_beta   90.00
_cell.angle_gamma   90.00
#
_symmetry.space_group_name_H-M   'P 1'
#
loop_
_entity.id
_entity.type
_entity.pdbx_description
1 polymer ?
#
loop_
_entity_poly.entity_id
_entity_poly.type
_entity_poly.pdbx_seq_one_letter_code
_entity_poly.pdbx_strand_id
1 'polypeptide(L)'
;MPEHYYRELLRYFTRSAGDRDVAADLVQSAYTRIYALQRAGGTVLDARALLYKTARNLAASRATRREAEQRVLDALSLVAPTSAPSAESSAMARQQLGLFLQRLEAMPRKRRDVFILVRIYGYSYREAGEHLGMTETNIERHVMRGILDCAGYAPSRS
;
A
#
# COMPACT_ATOMS: atom_id res chain seq x y z
N MET A 1 20.13 1.02 0.83
CA MET A 1 19.60 0.77 2.19
C MET A 1 20.40 -0.38 2.77
N PRO A 2 20.94 -0.28 4.00
CA PRO A 2 21.75 -1.35 4.54
C PRO A 2 20.87 -2.57 4.88
N GLU A 3 21.33 -3.76 4.50
CA GLU A 3 20.75 -5.09 4.83
C GLU A 3 20.70 -5.36 6.34
N HIS A 4 21.23 -4.45 7.16
CA HIS A 4 21.45 -4.59 8.60
C HIS A 4 20.17 -4.91 9.39
N TYR A 5 19.01 -4.37 8.97
CA TYR A 5 17.74 -4.60 9.68
C TYR A 5 17.05 -5.91 9.30
N TYR A 6 17.48 -6.59 8.23
CA TYR A 6 16.79 -7.77 7.70
C TYR A 6 16.67 -8.89 8.74
N ARG A 7 17.78 -9.22 9.42
CA ARG A 7 17.79 -10.26 10.46
C ARG A 7 16.95 -9.90 11.68
N GLU A 8 16.94 -8.63 12.05
CA GLU A 8 16.16 -8.09 13.17
C GLU A 8 14.65 -8.19 12.88
N LEU A 9 14.24 -7.70 11.71
CA LEU A 9 12.88 -7.76 11.20
C LEU A 9 12.42 -9.22 11.06
N LEU A 10 13.23 -10.08 10.44
CA LEU A 10 12.91 -11.48 10.25
C LEU A 10 12.63 -12.15 11.59
N ARG A 11 13.50 -11.97 12.60
CA ARG A 11 13.31 -12.54 13.94
C ARG A 11 12.04 -12.00 14.61
N TYR A 12 11.75 -10.71 14.46
CA TYR A 12 10.54 -10.10 15.01
C TYR A 12 9.27 -10.68 14.38
N PHE A 13 9.20 -10.73 13.05
CA PHE A 13 8.03 -11.23 12.34
C PHE A 13 7.88 -12.74 12.40
N THR A 14 8.97 -13.52 12.51
CA THR A 14 8.87 -14.98 12.76
C THR A 14 8.16 -15.25 14.08
N ARG A 15 8.47 -14.48 15.14
CA ARG A 15 7.79 -14.60 16.45
C ARG A 15 6.33 -14.18 16.40
N SER A 16 5.99 -13.18 15.59
CA SER A 16 4.62 -12.65 15.50
C SER A 16 3.73 -13.41 14.51
N ALA A 17 4.29 -13.96 13.43
CA ALA A 17 3.54 -14.64 12.37
C ALA A 17 3.53 -16.17 12.52
N GLY A 18 4.36 -16.73 13.43
CA GLY A 18 4.46 -18.17 13.68
C GLY A 18 5.17 -18.97 12.59
N ASP A 19 5.54 -18.33 11.48
CA ASP A 19 6.12 -18.95 10.29
C ASP A 19 7.27 -18.08 9.77
N ARG A 20 8.44 -18.71 9.59
CA ARG A 20 9.68 -18.04 9.19
C ARG A 20 9.67 -17.65 7.71
N ASP A 21 9.08 -18.47 6.84
CA ASP A 21 9.03 -18.20 5.40
C ASP A 21 8.05 -17.08 5.13
N VAL A 22 6.91 -17.08 5.82
CA VAL A 22 5.97 -15.94 5.86
C VAL A 22 6.67 -14.66 6.30
N ALA A 23 7.48 -14.72 7.36
CA ALA A 23 8.23 -13.57 7.83
C ALA A 23 9.28 -13.09 6.80
N ALA A 24 9.98 -13.99 6.14
CA ALA A 24 10.96 -13.65 5.10
C ALA A 24 10.31 -12.92 3.93
N ASP A 25 9.16 -13.40 3.46
CA ASP A 25 8.37 -12.78 2.40
C ASP A 25 7.89 -11.38 2.77
N LEU A 26 7.41 -11.20 4.00
CA LEU A 26 6.96 -9.91 4.51
C LEU A 26 8.10 -8.89 4.56
N VAL A 27 9.25 -9.31 5.07
CA VAL A 27 10.44 -8.45 5.17
C VAL A 27 10.97 -8.12 3.78
N GLN A 28 11.11 -9.10 2.89
CA GLN A 28 11.56 -8.88 1.52
C GLN A 28 10.62 -7.92 0.77
N SER A 29 9.31 -8.13 0.87
CA SER A 29 8.30 -7.26 0.25
C SER A 29 8.35 -5.83 0.79
N ALA A 30 8.63 -5.66 2.09
CA ALA A 30 8.83 -4.35 2.69
C ALA A 30 10.06 -3.64 2.11
N TYR A 31 11.20 -4.36 1.97
CA TYR A 31 12.39 -3.82 1.32
C TYR A 31 12.12 -3.42 -0.14
N THR A 32 11.47 -4.28 -0.93
CA THR A 32 11.13 -3.98 -2.34
C THR A 32 10.27 -2.72 -2.47
N ARG A 33 9.26 -2.54 -1.61
CA ARG A 33 8.43 -1.33 -1.62
C ARG A 33 9.21 -0.07 -1.29
N ILE A 34 10.14 -0.14 -0.35
CA ILE A 34 10.97 1.00 0.04
C ILE A 34 11.98 1.35 -1.06
N TYR A 35 12.58 0.35 -1.71
CA TYR A 35 13.44 0.57 -2.87
C TYR A 35 12.68 1.23 -4.02
N ALA A 36 11.44 0.78 -4.30
CA ALA A 36 10.59 1.40 -5.30
C ALA A 36 10.26 2.86 -4.95
N LEU A 37 9.96 3.16 -3.68
CA LEU A 37 9.72 4.52 -3.19
C LEU A 37 10.94 5.42 -3.43
N GLN A 38 12.13 4.97 -3.06
CA GLN A 38 13.37 5.73 -3.27
C GLN A 38 13.64 5.99 -4.75
N ARG A 39 13.40 4.98 -5.61
CA ARG A 39 13.57 5.10 -7.06
C ARG A 39 12.58 6.08 -7.69
N ALA A 40 11.38 6.20 -7.13
CA ALA A 40 10.40 7.21 -7.52
C ALA A 40 10.70 8.61 -6.95
N GLY A 41 11.83 8.79 -6.25
CA GLY A 41 12.22 10.05 -5.64
C GLY A 41 11.54 10.31 -4.29
N GLY A 42 10.92 9.32 -3.66
CA GLY A 42 10.35 9.46 -2.31
C GLY A 42 11.45 9.58 -1.25
N THR A 43 11.22 10.46 -0.28
CA THR A 43 12.15 10.67 0.84
C THR A 43 11.97 9.59 1.90
N VAL A 44 13.06 8.97 2.34
CA VAL A 44 13.09 8.04 3.48
C VAL A 44 13.91 8.68 4.60
N LEU A 45 13.22 9.15 5.65
CA LEU A 45 13.86 9.79 6.82
C LEU A 45 14.35 8.75 7.83
N ASP A 46 13.53 7.73 8.14
CA ASP A 46 13.91 6.59 8.99
C ASP A 46 13.60 5.27 8.28
N ALA A 47 14.65 4.64 7.74
CA ALA A 47 14.53 3.38 7.02
C ALA A 47 14.07 2.21 7.91
N ARG A 48 14.47 2.19 9.18
CA ARG A 48 14.13 1.09 10.11
C ARG A 48 12.67 1.16 10.48
N ALA A 49 12.18 2.34 10.89
CA ALA A 49 10.77 2.52 11.22
C ALA A 49 9.87 2.22 10.00
N LEU A 50 10.26 2.68 8.82
CA LEU A 50 9.54 2.46 7.57
C LEU A 50 9.47 0.97 7.19
N LEU A 51 10.56 0.21 7.39
CA LEU A 51 10.60 -1.23 7.17
C LEU A 51 9.67 -2.00 8.12
N TYR A 52 9.76 -1.73 9.42
CA TYR A 52 8.90 -2.37 10.43
C TYR A 52 7.43 -2.11 10.17
N LYS A 53 7.11 -0.87 9.83
CA LYS A 53 5.73 -0.46 9.55
C LYS A 53 5.19 -1.10 8.28
N THR A 54 5.95 -1.05 7.19
CA THR A 54 5.55 -1.66 5.92
C THR A 54 5.33 -3.17 6.07
N ALA A 55 6.21 -3.86 6.78
CA ALA A 55 6.08 -5.29 7.06
C ALA A 55 4.87 -5.61 7.98
N ARG A 56 4.57 -4.77 8.98
CA ARG A 56 3.35 -4.90 9.80
C ARG A 56 2.08 -4.73 8.98
N ASN A 57 2.03 -3.73 8.10
CA ASN A 57 0.86 -3.49 7.24
C ASN A 57 0.65 -4.63 6.25
N LEU A 58 1.74 -5.18 5.70
CA LEU A 58 1.69 -6.39 4.87
C LEU A 58 1.18 -7.60 5.66
N ALA A 59 1.59 -7.77 6.92
CA ALA A 59 1.12 -8.85 7.79
C ALA A 59 -0.37 -8.72 8.10
N ALA A 60 -0.84 -7.52 8.46
CA ALA A 60 -2.25 -7.24 8.72
C ALA A 60 -3.10 -7.45 7.46
N SER A 61 -2.66 -6.93 6.31
CA SER A 61 -3.34 -7.14 5.03
C SER A 61 -3.42 -8.63 4.66
N ARG A 62 -2.35 -9.40 4.92
CA ARG A 62 -2.35 -10.86 4.72
C ARG A 62 -3.31 -11.58 5.67
N ALA A 63 -3.43 -11.14 6.92
CA ALA A 63 -4.39 -11.69 7.88
C ALA A 63 -5.83 -11.42 7.43
N THR A 64 -6.16 -10.17 7.08
CA THR A 64 -7.48 -9.81 6.55
C THR A 64 -7.79 -10.55 5.25
N ARG A 65 -6.79 -10.68 4.36
CA ARG A 65 -6.94 -11.45 3.12
C ARG A 65 -7.15 -12.94 3.41
N ARG A 66 -6.42 -13.54 4.36
CA ARG A 66 -6.62 -14.93 4.79
C ARG A 66 -7.99 -15.13 5.41
N GLU A 67 -8.49 -14.20 6.21
CA GLU A 67 -9.85 -14.27 6.75
C GLU A 67 -10.92 -14.14 5.65
N ALA A 68 -10.69 -13.27 4.67
CA ALA A 68 -11.58 -13.13 3.53
C ALA A 68 -11.52 -14.37 2.62
N GLU A 69 -10.33 -14.90 2.35
CA GLU A 69 -10.11 -16.14 1.63
C GLU A 69 -10.72 -17.33 2.38
N GLN A 70 -10.62 -17.38 3.71
CA GLN A 70 -11.24 -18.41 4.52
C GLN A 70 -12.77 -18.28 4.49
N ARG A 71 -13.32 -17.07 4.64
CA ARG A 71 -14.76 -16.83 4.47
C ARG A 71 -15.24 -17.18 3.07
N VAL A 72 -14.42 -16.92 2.05
CA VAL A 72 -14.69 -17.30 0.67
C VAL A 72 -14.56 -18.82 0.51
N LEU A 73 -13.58 -19.50 1.10
CA LEU A 73 -13.44 -20.95 1.09
C LEU A 73 -14.61 -21.63 1.81
N ASP A 74 -15.04 -21.09 2.94
CA ASP A 74 -16.22 -21.53 3.68
C ASP A 74 -17.48 -21.30 2.82
N ALA A 75 -17.59 -20.17 2.13
CA ALA A 75 -18.70 -19.90 1.20
C ALA A 75 -18.63 -20.74 -0.11
N LEU A 76 -17.43 -21.09 -0.59
CA LEU A 76 -17.19 -21.94 -1.77
C LEU A 76 -17.35 -23.42 -1.44
N SER A 77 -17.15 -23.82 -0.18
CA SER A 77 -17.57 -25.15 0.29
C SER A 77 -19.09 -25.34 0.18
N LEU A 78 -19.84 -24.23 0.10
CA LEU A 78 -21.29 -24.16 -0.14
C LEU A 78 -21.68 -23.89 -1.61
N VAL A 79 -20.76 -23.49 -2.50
CA VAL A 79 -21.07 -23.10 -3.89
C VAL A 79 -19.98 -23.56 -4.88
N ALA A 80 -20.40 -24.27 -5.93
CA ALA A 80 -19.59 -24.78 -7.04
C ALA A 80 -18.71 -23.68 -7.73
N PRO A 81 -17.69 -24.05 -8.54
CA PRO A 81 -16.46 -23.28 -8.72
C PRO A 81 -16.68 -21.88 -9.31
N THR A 82 -16.00 -20.90 -8.72
CA THR A 82 -15.97 -19.50 -9.18
C THR A 82 -15.41 -19.45 -10.60
N SER A 83 -16.21 -18.99 -11.56
CA SER A 83 -15.74 -18.75 -12.92
C SER A 83 -14.67 -17.66 -12.92
N ALA A 84 -13.58 -17.89 -13.67
CA ALA A 84 -12.57 -16.87 -13.89
C ALA A 84 -13.22 -15.62 -14.54
N PRO A 85 -12.71 -14.40 -14.24
CA PRO A 85 -13.22 -13.19 -14.86
C PRO A 85 -13.12 -13.29 -16.38
N SER A 86 -14.14 -12.80 -17.10
CA SER A 86 -14.14 -12.83 -18.56
C SER A 86 -12.98 -12.01 -19.13
N ALA A 87 -12.63 -12.28 -20.40
CA ALA A 87 -11.61 -11.52 -21.10
C ALA A 87 -11.97 -10.02 -21.17
N GLU A 88 -13.27 -9.71 -21.34
CA GLU A 88 -13.81 -8.36 -21.34
C GLU A 88 -13.64 -7.68 -19.97
N SER A 89 -14.04 -8.34 -18.88
CA SER A 89 -13.86 -7.80 -17.51
C SER A 89 -12.37 -7.56 -17.19
N SER A 90 -11.50 -8.45 -17.65
CA SER A 90 -10.05 -8.30 -17.49
C SER A 90 -9.50 -7.11 -18.29
N ALA A 91 -9.97 -6.89 -19.51
CA ALA A 91 -9.56 -5.75 -20.34
C ALA A 91 -10.02 -4.42 -19.73
N MET A 92 -11.27 -4.34 -19.26
CA MET A 92 -11.82 -3.17 -18.59
C MET A 92 -11.01 -2.81 -17.33
N ALA A 93 -10.67 -3.81 -16.50
CA ALA A 93 -9.87 -3.59 -15.30
C ALA A 93 -8.47 -3.02 -15.62
N ARG A 94 -7.81 -3.52 -16.67
CA ARG A 94 -6.51 -2.97 -17.11
C ARG A 94 -6.63 -1.53 -17.60
N GLN A 95 -7.69 -1.20 -18.33
CA GLN A 95 -7.93 0.18 -18.79
C GLN A 95 -8.17 1.13 -17.62
N GLN A 96 -9.00 0.72 -16.64
CA GLN A 96 -9.25 1.51 -15.43
C GLN A 96 -7.98 1.73 -14.60
N LEU A 97 -7.14 0.68 -14.47
CA LEU A 97 -5.85 0.79 -13.81
C LEU A 97 -4.91 1.77 -14.52
N GLY A 98 -4.87 1.73 -15.86
CA GLY A 98 -4.08 2.67 -16.66
C GLY A 98 -4.48 4.13 -16.42
N LEU A 99 -5.78 4.43 -16.43
CA LEU A 99 -6.30 5.78 -16.14
C LEU A 99 -5.97 6.24 -14.72
N PHE A 100 -6.07 5.35 -13.74
CA PHE A 100 -5.69 5.65 -12.36
C PHE A 100 -4.20 6.01 -12.23
N LEU A 101 -3.31 5.24 -12.88
CA LEU A 101 -1.88 5.50 -12.86
C LEU A 101 -1.52 6.85 -13.52
N GLN A 102 -2.15 7.17 -14.66
CA GLN A 102 -1.97 8.47 -15.30
C GLN A 102 -2.38 9.64 -14.40
N ARG A 103 -3.50 9.50 -13.67
CA ARG A 103 -3.95 10.53 -12.72
C ARG A 103 -2.98 10.69 -11.57
N LEU A 104 -2.46 9.60 -11.00
CA LEU A 104 -1.39 9.64 -10.00
C LEU A 104 -0.16 10.38 -10.52
N GLU A 105 0.30 10.06 -11.74
CA GLU A 105 1.46 10.68 -12.39
C GLU A 105 1.26 12.18 -12.73
N ALA A 106 0.02 12.62 -12.91
CA ALA A 106 -0.29 14.04 -13.12
C ALA A 106 -0.33 14.85 -11.80
N MET A 107 -0.48 14.19 -10.64
CA MET A 107 -0.57 14.91 -9.35
C MET A 107 0.74 15.64 -9.01
N PRO A 108 0.67 16.81 -8.34
CA PRO A 108 1.84 17.43 -7.74
C PRO A 108 2.54 16.48 -6.77
N ARG A 109 3.88 16.41 -6.81
CA ARG A 109 4.71 15.43 -6.08
C ARG A 109 4.31 15.27 -4.60
N LYS A 110 4.25 16.38 -3.84
CA LYS A 110 3.85 16.33 -2.41
C LYS A 110 2.46 15.71 -2.18
N ARG A 111 1.50 15.96 -3.07
CA ARG A 111 0.15 15.40 -2.96
C ARG A 111 0.16 13.90 -3.26
N ARG A 112 0.90 13.50 -4.29
CA ARG A 112 1.10 12.10 -4.66
C ARG A 112 1.74 11.32 -3.51
N ASP A 113 2.81 11.84 -2.92
CA ASP A 113 3.53 11.20 -1.82
C ASP A 113 2.61 10.96 -0.61
N VAL A 114 1.85 11.98 -0.22
CA VAL A 114 0.85 11.88 0.85
C VAL A 114 -0.24 10.85 0.52
N PHE A 115 -0.81 10.92 -0.68
CA PHE A 115 -1.88 10.01 -1.11
C PHE A 115 -1.41 8.55 -1.13
N ILE A 116 -0.22 8.28 -1.67
CA ILE A 116 0.37 6.94 -1.71
C ILE A 116 0.59 6.40 -0.30
N LEU A 117 1.19 7.18 0.61
CA LEU A 117 1.44 6.76 1.99
C LEU A 117 0.15 6.40 2.71
N VAL A 118 -0.88 7.24 2.62
CA VAL A 118 -2.13 7.04 3.34
C VAL A 118 -3.00 5.98 2.68
N ARG A 119 -3.27 6.08 1.37
CA ARG A 119 -4.29 5.28 0.69
C ARG A 119 -3.79 3.95 0.13
N ILE A 120 -2.51 3.88 -0.23
CA ILE A 120 -1.91 2.65 -0.79
C ILE A 120 -1.15 1.89 0.29
N TYR A 121 -0.39 2.59 1.11
CA TYR A 121 0.39 1.96 2.17
C TYR A 121 -0.27 1.95 3.54
N GLY A 122 -1.43 2.62 3.71
CA GLY A 122 -2.25 2.55 4.93
C GLY A 122 -1.69 3.34 6.12
N TYR A 123 -0.94 4.42 5.88
CA TYR A 123 -0.44 5.27 6.96
C TYR A 123 -1.60 6.07 7.57
N SER A 124 -1.65 6.18 8.90
CA SER A 124 -2.52 7.18 9.54
C SER A 124 -2.04 8.59 9.21
N TYR A 125 -2.91 9.57 9.38
CA TYR A 125 -2.58 10.97 9.09
C TYR A 125 -1.43 11.47 9.98
N ARG A 126 -1.45 11.10 11.26
CA ARG A 126 -0.35 11.34 12.21
C ARG A 126 0.98 10.82 11.70
N GLU A 127 1.05 9.55 11.33
CA GLU A 127 2.31 8.93 10.92
C GLU A 127 2.81 9.46 9.57
N ALA A 128 1.90 9.79 8.64
CA ALA A 128 2.28 10.44 7.39
C ALA A 128 2.79 11.88 7.64
N GLY A 129 2.21 12.57 8.62
CA GLY A 129 2.65 13.89 9.08
C GLY A 129 4.05 13.86 9.69
N GLU A 130 4.29 12.92 10.60
CA GLU A 130 5.62 12.66 11.19
C GLU A 130 6.65 12.33 10.11
N HIS A 131 6.30 11.46 9.14
CA HIS A 131 7.21 11.04 8.06
C HIS A 131 7.53 12.14 7.04
N LEU A 132 6.63 13.12 6.85
CA LEU A 132 6.78 14.17 5.84
C LEU A 132 7.07 15.56 6.43
N GLY A 133 7.13 15.69 7.76
CA GLY A 133 7.26 16.97 8.44
C GLY A 133 6.04 17.88 8.22
N MET A 134 4.84 17.31 8.18
CA MET A 134 3.58 18.00 7.92
C MET A 134 2.59 17.80 9.08
N THR A 135 1.68 18.75 9.29
CA THR A 135 0.60 18.58 10.26
C THR A 135 -0.47 17.61 9.72
N GLU A 136 -1.21 16.94 10.60
CA GLU A 136 -2.28 16.01 10.20
C GLU A 136 -3.34 16.69 9.32
N THR A 137 -3.69 17.93 9.63
CA THR A 137 -4.61 18.74 8.81
C THR A 137 -4.07 18.98 7.39
N ASN A 138 -2.75 19.15 7.25
CA ASN A 138 -2.12 19.33 5.94
C ASN A 138 -2.15 18.01 5.14
N ILE A 139 -1.86 16.89 5.82
CA ILE A 139 -1.97 15.54 5.26
C ILE A 139 -3.38 15.26 4.77
N GLU A 140 -4.39 15.42 5.62
CA GLU A 140 -5.80 15.22 5.29
C GLU A 140 -6.20 15.99 4.02
N ARG A 141 -5.81 17.27 3.95
CA ARG A 141 -6.09 18.12 2.79
C ARG A 141 -5.45 17.59 1.50
N HIS A 142 -4.22 17.09 1.58
CA HIS A 142 -3.56 16.47 0.44
C HIS A 142 -4.21 15.15 0.03
N VAL A 143 -4.63 14.32 1.00
CA VAL A 143 -5.37 13.07 0.75
C VAL A 143 -6.67 13.36 0.02
N MET A 144 -7.49 14.28 0.53
CA MET A 144 -8.79 14.62 -0.07
C MET A 144 -8.63 15.13 -1.51
N ARG A 145 -7.62 15.96 -1.77
CA ARG A 145 -7.32 16.43 -3.13
C ARG A 145 -6.85 15.30 -4.04
N GLY A 146 -6.02 14.38 -3.54
CA GLY A 146 -5.60 13.19 -4.28
C GLY A 146 -6.77 12.25 -4.62
N ILE A 147 -7.77 12.14 -3.74
CA ILE A 147 -9.01 11.39 -4.02
C ILE A 147 -9.74 12.02 -5.21
N LEU A 148 -9.91 13.35 -5.21
CA LEU A 148 -10.58 14.07 -6.30
C LEU A 148 -9.84 13.92 -7.63
N ASP A 149 -8.51 14.07 -7.61
CA ASP A 149 -7.65 13.87 -8.78
C ASP A 149 -7.82 12.44 -9.34
N CYS A 150 -7.81 11.41 -8.49
CA CYS A 150 -8.04 10.01 -8.87
C CYS A 150 -9.46 9.74 -9.39
N ALA A 151 -10.46 10.44 -8.86
CA ALA A 151 -11.84 10.36 -9.34
C ALA A 151 -12.01 11.03 -10.73
N GLY A 152 -11.01 11.78 -11.20
CA GLY A 152 -11.10 12.54 -12.45
C GLY A 152 -11.90 13.83 -12.31
N TYR A 153 -12.03 14.36 -11.09
CA TYR A 153 -12.70 15.63 -10.85
C TYR A 153 -11.78 16.79 -11.27
N ALA A 154 -12.19 17.52 -12.32
CA ALA A 154 -11.61 18.80 -12.69
C ALA A 154 -12.51 19.91 -12.15
N PRO A 155 -12.04 20.79 -11.24
CA PRO A 155 -12.83 21.95 -10.84
C PRO A 155 -13.06 22.84 -12.06
N SER A 156 -14.32 23.17 -12.33
CA SER A 156 -14.70 24.18 -13.32
C SER A 156 -13.97 25.48 -12.97
N ARG A 157 -13.06 25.91 -13.84
CA ARG A 157 -12.42 27.23 -13.74
C ARG A 157 -13.47 28.28 -14.12
N SER A 158 -13.95 29.03 -13.15
CA SER A 158 -14.56 30.36 -13.33
C SER A 158 -13.50 31.42 -13.60
#